data_AF-A0A966WHK3-F1
#
_entry.id   AF-A0A966WHK3-F1
#
_cell.length_a   1.000
_cell.length_b   1.000
_cell.length_c   1.000
_cell.angle_alpha   90.00
_cell.angle_beta   90.00
_cell.angle_gamma   90.00
#
_symmetry.space_group_name_H-M   'P 1'
#
loop_
_entity.id
_entity.type
_entity.pdbx_description
1 polymer ?
#
loop_
_entity_poly.entity_id
_entity_poly.type
_entity_poly.pdbx_seq_one_letter_code
_entity_poly.pdbx_strand_id
1 'polypeptide(L)' 'MVMQISQIFLTTDPEEKLSPFLKYATSTIDTVFPKANHVIYNNEQLRDFIASVYGEHVLWAYDSLRPFS' A
#
# COMPACT_ATOMS: atom_id res chain seq x y z
N MET A 1 -4.77 13.10 18.60
CA MET A 1 -4.56 11.94 17.71
C MET A 1 -4.09 12.46 16.36
N VAL A 2 -2.97 11.96 15.84
CA VAL A 2 -2.51 12.25 14.48
C VAL A 2 -3.29 11.35 13.53
N MET A 3 -3.86 11.92 12.46
CA MET A 3 -4.56 11.17 11.43
C MET A 3 -3.55 10.32 10.64
N GLN A 4 -3.86 9.05 10.39
CA GLN A 4 -3.02 8.13 9.60
C GLN A 4 -3.74 7.84 8.29
N ILE A 5 -3.05 8.03 7.16
CA ILE A 5 -3.58 7.69 5.84
C ILE A 5 -2.64 6.64 5.23
N SER A 6 -3.21 5.50 4.87
CA SER A 6 -2.47 4.41 4.23
C SER A 6 -3.02 4.17 2.84
N GLN A 7 -2.13 4.15 1.85
CA GLN A 7 -2.46 3.75 0.48
C GLN A 7 -1.68 2.49 0.13
N ILE A 8 -2.37 1.54 -0.49
CA ILE A 8 -1.79 0.27 -0.93
C ILE A 8 -1.76 0.28 -2.44
N PHE A 9 -0.58 0.08 -3.04
CA PHE A 9 -0.45 -0.14 -4.47
C PHE A 9 -0.02 -1.57 -4.75
N LEU A 10 -0.95 -2.35 -5.32
CA LEU A 10 -0.69 -3.68 -5.83
C LEU A 10 -0.02 -3.53 -7.20
N THR A 11 1.31 -3.41 -7.21
CA THR A 11 2.11 -3.34 -8.43
C THR A 11 2.96 -4.59 -8.59
N THR A 12 3.16 -5.02 -9.83
CA THR A 12 4.14 -6.04 -10.21
C THR A 12 5.41 -5.41 -10.80
N ASP A 13 5.51 -4.07 -10.84
CA ASP A 13 6.67 -3.35 -11.33
C ASP A 13 7.81 -3.39 -10.28
N PRO A 14 8.92 -4.10 -10.55
CA PRO A 14 10.02 -4.24 -9.62
C PRO A 14 10.82 -2.93 -9.41
N GLU A 15 10.68 -1.94 -10.30
CA GLU A 15 11.35 -0.65 -10.13
C GLU A 15 10.52 0.33 -9.26
N GLU A 16 9.32 -0.08 -8.83
CA GLU A 16 8.43 0.66 -7.92
C GLU A 16 8.13 2.10 -8.38
N LYS A 17 8.30 2.37 -9.68
CA LYS A 17 8.06 3.71 -10.23
C LYS A 17 6.57 3.90 -10.36
N LEU A 18 5.99 4.59 -9.37
CA LEU A 18 4.66 5.17 -9.52
C LEU A 18 4.60 5.92 -10.86
N SER A 19 3.61 5.58 -11.68
CA SER A 19 3.37 6.28 -12.94
C SER A 19 3.16 7.78 -12.67
N PRO A 20 3.42 8.67 -13.65
CA PRO A 20 3.21 10.11 -13.46
C PRO A 20 1.81 10.45 -12.93
N PHE A 21 0.79 9.72 -13.39
CA PHE A 21 -0.58 9.85 -12.91
C PHE A 21 -0.72 9.45 -11.44
N LEU A 22 -0.15 8.30 -11.04
CA LEU A 22 -0.22 7.85 -9.65
C LEU A 22 0.54 8.77 -8.70
N LYS A 23 1.70 9.29 -9.11
CA LYS A 23 2.45 10.30 -8.33
C LYS A 23 1.62 11.56 -8.12
N TYR A 24 0.94 12.03 -9.16
CA TYR A 24 0.04 13.16 -9.04
C TYR A 24 -1.09 12.84 -8.05
N ALA A 25 -1.78 11.72 -8.23
CA ALA A 25 -2.89 11.32 -7.36
C ALA A 25 -2.46 11.18 -5.90
N THR A 26 -1.35 10.52 -5.59
CA THR A 26 -0.86 10.36 -4.22
C THR A 26 -0.44 11.68 -3.59
N SER A 27 0.19 12.59 -4.35
CA SER A 27 0.59 13.91 -3.86
C SER A 27 -0.58 14.82 -3.46
N THR A 28 -1.78 14.58 -4.00
CA THR A 28 -2.97 15.33 -3.57
C THR A 28 -3.36 15.02 -2.13
N ILE A 29 -3.09 13.80 -1.66
CA ILE A 29 -3.34 13.41 -0.27
C ILE A 29 -2.43 14.19 0.67
N ASP A 30 -1.14 14.29 0.36
CA ASP A 30 -0.18 15.07 1.15
C ASP A 30 -0.57 16.55 1.20
N THR A 31 -1.11 17.08 0.09
CA THR A 31 -1.56 18.47 -0.02
C THR A 31 -2.79 18.74 0.83
N VAL A 32 -3.77 17.83 0.82
CA VAL A 32 -5.05 18.00 1.55
C VAL A 32 -4.90 17.69 3.03
N PHE A 33 -4.00 16.76 3.39
CA PHE A 33 -3.79 16.28 4.76
C PHE A 33 -2.34 16.47 5.22
N PRO A 34 -1.81 17.71 5.29
CA PRO A 34 -0.38 17.98 5.53
C PRO A 34 0.12 17.57 6.92
N LYS A 35 -0.79 17.24 7.86
CA LYS A 35 -0.45 16.76 9.21
C LYS A 35 -0.74 15.28 9.39
N ALA A 36 -1.26 14.61 8.38
CA ALA A 36 -1.45 13.17 8.41
C ALA A 36 -0.12 12.51 8.06
N ASN A 37 0.17 11.40 8.75
CA ASN A 37 1.26 10.53 8.33
C ASN A 37 0.75 9.69 7.16
N HIS A 38 1.33 9.90 5.99
CA HIS A 38 0.95 9.20 4.76
C HIS A 38 1.98 8.10 4.47
N VAL A 39 1.50 6.86 4.42
CA VAL A 39 2.33 5.69 4.12
C VAL A 39 1.81 5.03 2.86
N ILE A 40 2.71 4.84 1.89
CA ILE A 40 2.46 4.10 0.67
C ILE A 40 3.11 2.73 0.82
N TYR A 41 2.30 1.68 0.88
CA TYR A 41 2.77 0.30 0.95
C TYR A 41 2.91 -0.29 -0.45
N ASN A 42 4.09 -0.80 -0.77
CA ASN A 42 4.28 -1.71 -1.91
C ASN A 42 3.76 -3.12 -1.56
N ASN A 43 3.80 -4.04 -2.53
CA ASN A 43 3.27 -5.38 -2.34
C ASN A 43 4.05 -6.20 -1.29
N GLU A 44 5.38 -6.09 -1.24
CA GLU A 44 6.19 -6.79 -0.22
C GLU A 44 5.95 -6.24 1.19
N GLN A 45 5.99 -4.92 1.36
CA GLN A 45 5.71 -4.25 2.63
C GLN A 45 4.30 -4.57 3.14
N LEU A 46 3.32 -4.73 2.25
CA LEU A 46 2.00 -5.17 2.62
C LEU A 46 2.00 -6.64 3.09
N ARG A 47 2.71 -7.53 2.38
CA ARG A 47 2.84 -8.94 2.79
C ARG A 47 3.52 -9.06 4.16
N ASP A 48 4.59 -8.31 4.39
CA ASP A 48 5.30 -8.24 5.67
C ASP A 48 4.41 -7.68 6.79
N PHE A 49 3.63 -6.64 6.49
CA PHE A 49 2.65 -6.11 7.43
C PHE A 49 1.58 -7.15 7.78
N ILE A 50 1.05 -7.86 6.79
CA ILE A 50 0.03 -8.89 7.02
C ILE A 50 0.60 -10.03 7.87
N ALA A 51 1.79 -10.54 7.53
CA ALA A 51 2.45 -11.59 8.28
C ALA A 51 2.73 -11.18 9.73
N SER A 52 3.24 -9.96 9.93
CA SER A 52 3.61 -9.47 11.28
C SER A 52 2.39 -9.19 12.17
N VAL A 53 1.28 -8.70 11.62
CA VAL A 53 0.11 -8.31 12.41
C VAL A 53 -0.92 -9.43 12.54
N TYR A 54 -1.14 -10.21 11.48
CA TYR A 54 -2.21 -11.20 11.41
C TYR A 54 -1.71 -12.64 11.29
N GLY A 55 -0.41 -12.84 11.01
CA GLY A 55 0.21 -14.15 10.91
C GLY A 55 0.14 -14.79 9.52
N GLU A 56 0.95 -15.85 9.34
CA GLU A 56 1.17 -16.54 8.06
C GLU A 56 -0.10 -17.10 7.40
N HIS A 57 -1.09 -17.53 8.19
CA HIS A 57 -2.34 -18.08 7.65
C HIS A 57 -3.18 -17.01 6.92
N VAL A 58 -3.16 -15.76 7.38
CA VAL A 58 -3.84 -14.65 6.72
C VAL A 58 -3.03 -14.20 5.50
N LEU A 59 -1.71 -14.20 5.57
CA LEU A 59 -0.86 -13.95 4.41
C LEU A 59 -1.13 -14.98 3.29
N TRP A 60 -1.24 -16.27 3.64
CA TRP A 60 -1.57 -17.32 2.67
C TRP A 60 -2.95 -17.10 2.02
N ALA A 61 -3.95 -16.69 2.81
CA ALA A 61 -5.27 -16.39 2.28
C ALA A 61 -5.24 -15.18 1.34
N TYR A 62 -4.50 -14.13 1.70
CA TYR A 62 -4.26 -12.96 0.87
C TYR A 62 -3.57 -13.34 -0.46
N ASP A 63 -2.50 -14.13 -0.41
CA ASP A 63 -1.77 -14.61 -1.59
C ASP A 63 -2.63 -15.48 -2.52
N SER A 64 -3.64 -16.15 -1.96
CA SER A 64 -4.58 -16.97 -2.71
C SER A 64 -5.65 -16.16 -3.45
N LEU A 65 -5.78 -14.86 -3.15
CA LEU A 65 -6.68 -13.96 -3.87
C LEU A 65 -6.10 -13.69 -5.26
N ARG A 66 -6.70 -14.28 -6.30
CA ARG A 66 -6.37 -13.92 -7.68
C ARG A 66 -6.94 -12.54 -7.99
N PRO A 67 -6.12 -11.55 -8.40
CA PRO A 67 -6.61 -10.19 -8.58
C PRO A 67 -7.73 -10.11 -9.63
N PHE A 68 -7.67 -10.92 -10.68
CA PHE A 68 -8.75 -11.11 -11.66
C PHE A 68 -8.63 -12.50 -12.28
N SER A 69 -9.76 -13.08 -12.69
CA SER A 69 -9.83 -14.33 -13.47
C SER A 69 -9.95 -14.05 -14.95
#